data_AF-A0A7Y9NAC2-F1
#
_entry.id   AF-A0A7Y9NAC2-F1
#
_cell.length_a   1.000
_cell.length_b   1.000
_cell.length_c   1.000
_cell.angle_alpha   90.00
_cell.angle_beta   90.00
_cell.angle_gamma   90.00
#
_symmetry.space_group_name_H-M   'P 1'
#
loop_
_entity.id
_entity.type
_entity.pdbx_description
1 polymer ?
#
loop_
_entity_poly.entity_id
_entity_poly.type
_entity_poly.pdbx_seq_one_letter_code
_entity_poly.pdbx_strand_id
1 'polypeptide(L)'
;MALALVLAAAATPILSCPGGTIETSCTTAQVEAKIALTRARVTGIAQRCLYDFGGKCTVEASGRINPAGRGTALLWQKMLLAPRDGAQRRMLVLVAQDKAGKASLAGFAESSGSIGAPDLVVDNDQRQLIYVGGTPAGSGGGNADALFMSETAEPGWRRVDLSDWSEQGGKMLPTGYWLRGPAEFAFDDMTASAPVAREGDGDCCPRGGNALFDLDIQGDRLMLTRVRFQPMQPLGRDIEVTAGTLED
;
A
#
# COMPACT_ATOMS: atom_id res chain seq x y z
N MET A 1 -39.96 -0.30 3.12
CA MET A 1 -38.92 -1.18 3.70
C MET A 1 -37.59 -0.72 3.12
N ALA A 2 -36.78 -0.01 3.91
CA ALA A 2 -35.47 0.46 3.47
C ALA A 2 -34.48 -0.70 3.57
N LEU A 3 -33.98 -1.16 2.41
CA LEU A 3 -32.84 -2.05 2.35
C LEU A 3 -31.60 -1.21 2.70
N ALA A 4 -31.10 -1.33 3.92
CA ALA A 4 -29.76 -0.88 4.25
C ALA A 4 -28.78 -1.83 3.57
N LEU A 5 -28.20 -1.41 2.44
CA LEU A 5 -26.97 -2.02 1.94
C LEU A 5 -25.89 -1.72 2.97
N VAL A 6 -25.48 -2.73 3.72
CA VAL A 6 -24.21 -2.71 4.42
C VAL A 6 -23.14 -2.75 3.33
N LEU A 7 -22.58 -1.58 2.99
CA LEU A 7 -21.32 -1.53 2.26
C LEU A 7 -20.28 -2.17 3.16
N ALA A 8 -19.90 -3.41 2.86
CA ALA A 8 -18.66 -3.95 3.38
C ALA A 8 -17.54 -3.05 2.85
N ALA A 9 -16.89 -2.30 3.74
CA ALA A 9 -15.61 -1.68 3.43
C ALA A 9 -14.72 -2.79 2.88
N ALA A 10 -14.25 -2.65 1.64
CA ALA A 10 -13.44 -3.66 1.00
C ALA A 10 -12.07 -3.67 1.68
N ALA A 11 -11.95 -4.41 2.78
CA ALA A 11 -10.68 -4.63 3.44
C ALA A 11 -9.66 -5.14 2.40
N THR A 12 -8.44 -4.60 2.42
CA THR A 12 -7.37 -5.02 1.51
C THR A 12 -7.29 -6.54 1.45
N PRO A 13 -7.33 -7.14 0.25
CA PRO A 13 -7.46 -8.59 0.10
C PRO A 13 -6.26 -9.30 0.71
N ILE A 14 -6.54 -10.32 1.51
CA ILE A 14 -5.52 -11.20 2.08
C ILE A 14 -5.06 -12.16 0.97
N LEU A 15 -3.75 -12.24 0.77
CA LEU A 15 -3.16 -13.02 -0.31
C LEU A 15 -2.56 -14.35 0.17
N SER A 16 -2.19 -14.44 1.44
CA SER A 16 -1.41 -15.57 1.97
C SER A 16 -2.01 -16.10 3.27
N CYS A 17 -2.92 -17.05 3.18
CA CYS A 17 -3.57 -17.63 4.35
C CYS A 17 -2.68 -18.63 5.12
N PRO A 18 -2.87 -18.81 6.45
CA PRO A 18 -2.00 -19.64 7.28
C PRO A 18 -1.97 -21.17 7.00
N GLY A 19 -2.58 -21.64 5.91
CA GLY A 19 -2.50 -23.03 5.45
C GLY A 19 -1.34 -23.29 4.48
N GLY A 20 -0.72 -22.24 3.94
CA GLY A 20 0.36 -22.36 2.96
C GLY A 20 -0.13 -22.72 1.55
N THR A 21 -1.39 -22.48 1.25
CA THR A 21 -2.08 -22.80 0.00
C THR A 21 -2.86 -21.60 -0.53
N ILE A 22 -3.03 -21.47 -1.84
CA ILE A 22 -3.73 -20.33 -2.47
C ILE A 22 -5.25 -20.46 -2.47
N GLU A 23 -5.79 -21.67 -2.35
CA GLU A 23 -7.24 -21.94 -2.43
C GLU A 23 -7.99 -21.66 -1.12
N THR A 24 -7.28 -21.30 -0.06
CA THR A 24 -7.87 -21.07 1.26
C THR A 24 -8.19 -19.60 1.45
N SER A 25 -9.44 -19.27 1.75
CA SER A 25 -9.80 -17.95 2.26
C SER A 25 -9.59 -17.90 3.78
N CYS A 26 -9.22 -16.72 4.28
CA CYS A 26 -9.04 -16.48 5.70
C CYS A 26 -9.32 -15.00 6.03
N THR A 27 -9.49 -14.72 7.31
CA THR A 27 -9.72 -13.36 7.83
C THR A 27 -8.43 -12.74 8.32
N THR A 28 -8.43 -11.41 8.47
CA THR A 28 -7.30 -10.65 9.03
C THR A 28 -6.91 -11.22 10.39
N ALA A 29 -7.88 -11.46 11.27
CA ALA A 29 -7.64 -12.04 12.60
C ALA A 29 -6.94 -13.41 12.55
N GLN A 30 -7.23 -14.23 11.54
CA GLN A 30 -6.55 -15.52 11.36
C GLN A 30 -5.10 -15.36 10.94
N VAL A 31 -4.78 -14.38 10.08
CA VAL A 31 -3.41 -14.02 9.73
C VAL A 31 -2.66 -13.48 10.95
N GLU A 32 -3.26 -12.51 11.66
CA GLU A 32 -2.68 -11.89 12.85
C GLU A 32 -2.36 -12.90 13.95
N ALA A 33 -3.26 -13.84 14.21
CA ALA A 33 -3.06 -14.92 15.19
C ALA A 33 -1.86 -15.83 14.87
N LYS A 34 -1.39 -15.79 13.62
CA LYS A 34 -0.26 -16.59 13.11
C LYS A 34 1.01 -15.77 12.94
N ILE A 35 0.98 -14.48 13.28
CA ILE A 35 2.17 -13.65 13.41
C ILE A 35 2.72 -13.81 14.84
N ALA A 36 3.84 -14.51 14.98
CA ALA A 36 4.47 -14.82 16.24
C ALA A 36 5.29 -13.64 16.78
N LEU A 37 4.79 -12.97 17.83
CA LEU A 37 5.46 -11.84 18.48
C LEU A 37 6.19 -12.22 19.78
N THR A 38 6.59 -13.48 19.92
CA THR A 38 7.36 -13.91 21.10
C THR A 38 8.72 -13.21 21.11
N ARG A 39 9.28 -12.98 22.31
CA ARG A 39 10.60 -12.34 22.46
C ARG A 39 11.67 -13.02 21.61
N ALA A 40 11.67 -14.35 21.55
CA ALA A 40 12.61 -15.11 20.72
C ALA A 40 12.41 -14.85 19.21
N ARG A 41 11.16 -14.75 18.75
CA ARG A 41 10.86 -14.47 17.33
C ARG A 41 11.27 -13.04 16.95
N VAL A 42 10.92 -12.07 17.79
CA VAL A 42 11.25 -10.65 17.58
C VAL A 42 12.76 -10.39 17.67
N THR A 43 13.47 -11.05 18.58
CA THR A 43 14.94 -10.94 18.65
C THR A 43 15.62 -11.54 17.41
N GLY A 44 15.04 -12.59 16.83
CA GLY A 44 15.51 -13.24 15.60
C GLY A 44 14.84 -12.75 14.32
N ILE A 45 14.29 -11.53 14.30
CA ILE A 45 13.51 -10.98 13.19
C ILE A 45 14.27 -10.94 11.86
N ALA A 46 15.60 -10.92 11.86
CA ALA A 46 16.37 -10.95 10.62
C ALA A 46 16.54 -12.35 10.02
N GLN A 47 16.30 -13.42 10.79
CA GLN A 47 16.60 -14.80 10.41
C GLN A 47 15.39 -15.73 10.42
N ARG A 48 14.34 -15.37 11.17
CA ARG A 48 13.16 -16.23 11.37
C ARG A 48 11.90 -15.46 10.99
N CYS A 49 11.12 -16.03 10.09
CA CYS A 49 9.82 -15.45 9.74
C CYS A 49 8.94 -15.24 10.96
N LEU A 50 8.34 -14.06 11.06
CA LEU A 50 7.34 -13.74 12.07
C LEU A 50 6.02 -14.45 11.76
N TYR A 51 5.70 -14.64 10.47
CA TYR A 51 4.46 -15.29 10.06
C TYR A 51 4.61 -16.81 9.90
N ASP A 52 3.85 -17.56 10.69
CA ASP A 52 3.76 -19.02 10.60
C ASP A 52 2.79 -19.42 9.47
N PHE A 53 3.22 -19.17 8.23
CA PHE A 53 2.42 -19.27 7.00
C PHE A 53 1.93 -20.69 6.64
N GLY A 54 2.59 -21.74 7.13
CA GLY A 54 2.32 -23.13 6.71
C GLY A 54 2.98 -23.53 5.39
N GLY A 55 3.28 -22.59 4.50
CA GLY A 55 4.15 -22.77 3.32
C GLY A 55 5.64 -22.54 3.63
N LYS A 56 6.48 -22.44 2.60
CA LYS A 56 7.87 -22.01 2.78
C LYS A 56 7.88 -20.51 3.00
N CYS A 57 8.55 -20.06 4.07
CA CYS A 57 8.76 -18.64 4.35
C CYS A 57 10.25 -18.33 4.40
N THR A 58 10.66 -17.23 3.76
CA THR A 58 12.05 -16.73 3.78
C THR A 58 12.05 -15.25 4.15
N VAL A 59 12.96 -14.83 5.03
CA VAL A 59 13.15 -13.41 5.34
C VAL A 59 13.95 -12.78 4.21
N GLU A 60 13.39 -11.78 3.53
CA GLU A 60 14.09 -10.99 2.50
C GLU A 60 14.84 -9.82 3.14
N ALA A 61 14.23 -9.14 4.11
CA ALA A 61 14.82 -8.03 4.84
C ALA A 61 14.12 -7.78 6.18
N SER A 62 14.79 -7.07 7.08
CA SER A 62 14.21 -6.59 8.33
C SER A 62 14.89 -5.31 8.77
N GLY A 63 14.23 -4.50 9.61
CA GLY A 63 14.84 -3.28 10.13
C GLY A 63 14.09 -2.67 11.29
N ARG A 64 14.49 -1.45 11.64
CA ARG A 64 13.94 -0.66 12.74
C ARG A 64 13.73 0.78 12.30
N ILE A 65 12.56 1.33 12.62
CA ILE A 65 12.23 2.75 12.54
C ILE A 65 12.16 3.28 13.97
N ASN A 66 12.77 4.44 14.20
CA ASN A 66 12.81 5.09 15.52
C ASN A 66 12.09 6.44 15.43
N PRO A 67 10.78 6.47 15.69
CA PRO A 67 10.06 7.72 15.71
C PRO A 67 10.54 8.62 16.84
N ALA A 68 10.60 9.93 16.59
CA ALA A 68 11.13 10.89 17.53
C ALA A 68 10.29 10.95 18.82
N GLY A 69 10.94 11.00 19.98
CA GLY A 69 10.30 11.36 21.26
C GLY A 69 9.27 10.38 21.85
N ARG A 70 8.82 9.35 21.14
CA ARG A 70 7.65 8.54 21.56
C ARG A 70 7.96 7.26 22.33
N GLY A 71 9.22 6.87 22.44
CA GLY A 71 9.61 5.72 23.27
C GLY A 71 9.15 4.34 22.77
N THR A 72 8.53 4.27 21.60
CA THR A 72 8.14 3.03 20.92
C THR A 72 8.92 2.95 19.62
N ALA A 73 9.70 1.88 19.43
CA ALA A 73 10.33 1.59 18.16
C ALA A 73 9.37 0.76 17.29
N LEU A 74 9.47 0.91 15.98
CA LEU A 74 8.84 -0.01 15.03
C LEU A 74 9.90 -0.94 14.48
N LEU A 75 9.73 -2.23 14.69
CA LEU A 75 10.47 -3.27 14.01
C LEU A 75 9.67 -3.71 12.79
N TRP A 76 10.36 -4.11 11.73
CA TRP A 76 9.69 -4.59 10.54
C TRP A 76 10.41 -5.78 9.92
N GLN A 77 9.64 -6.64 9.26
CA GLN A 77 10.16 -7.77 8.51
C GLN A 77 9.43 -7.89 7.17
N LYS A 78 10.21 -7.98 6.09
CA LYS A 78 9.76 -8.34 4.76
C LYS A 78 10.08 -9.79 4.49
N MET A 79 9.07 -10.56 4.09
CA MET A 79 9.14 -12.00 3.87
C MET A 79 8.68 -12.35 2.46
N LEU A 80 9.33 -13.36 1.87
CA LEU A 80 8.85 -14.08 0.71
C LEU A 80 8.11 -15.33 1.18
N LEU A 81 6.83 -15.43 0.81
CA LEU A 81 5.94 -16.53 1.11
C LEU A 81 5.76 -17.36 -0.16
N ALA A 82 6.20 -18.63 -0.13
CA ALA A 82 6.01 -19.56 -1.23
C ALA A 82 4.91 -20.59 -0.83
N PRO A 83 3.67 -20.41 -1.31
CA PRO A 83 2.63 -21.41 -1.12
C PRO A 83 3.01 -22.71 -1.84
N ARG A 84 2.39 -23.82 -1.45
CA ARG A 84 2.69 -25.16 -1.98
C ARG A 84 2.11 -25.39 -3.38
N ASP A 85 1.13 -24.58 -3.77
CA ASP A 85 0.23 -24.77 -4.91
C ASP A 85 0.09 -23.51 -5.77
N GLY A 86 0.98 -22.52 -5.63
CA GLY A 86 0.81 -21.26 -6.33
C GLY A 86 2.03 -20.35 -6.39
N ALA A 87 1.81 -19.16 -6.95
CA ALA A 87 2.83 -18.14 -7.09
C ALA A 87 3.26 -17.57 -5.72
N GLN A 88 4.53 -17.18 -5.63
CA GLN A 88 5.06 -16.52 -4.45
C GLN A 88 4.36 -15.19 -4.19
N ARG A 89 4.27 -14.83 -2.91
CA ARG A 89 3.74 -13.57 -2.40
C ARG A 89 4.78 -12.92 -1.49
N ARG A 90 4.67 -11.61 -1.31
CA ARG A 90 5.48 -10.88 -0.34
C ARG A 90 4.59 -10.34 0.76
N MET A 91 5.08 -10.43 1.98
CA MET A 91 4.41 -9.89 3.16
C MET A 91 5.39 -9.01 3.92
N LEU A 92 4.92 -7.86 4.38
CA LEU A 92 5.60 -7.03 5.35
C LEU A 92 4.80 -7.03 6.65
N VAL A 93 5.49 -7.24 7.77
CA VAL A 93 4.93 -7.17 9.13
C VAL A 93 5.59 -6.02 9.87
N LEU A 94 4.77 -5.16 10.49
CA LEU A 94 5.19 -4.11 11.41
C LEU A 94 4.90 -4.51 12.85
N VAL A 95 5.88 -4.35 13.73
CA VAL A 95 5.82 -4.69 15.14
C VAL A 95 6.17 -3.45 15.95
N ALA A 96 5.25 -2.95 16.76
CA ALA A 96 5.55 -1.94 17.75
C ALA A 96 6.25 -2.58 18.95
N GLN A 97 7.32 -1.95 19.44
CA GLN A 97 8.06 -2.38 20.61
C GLN A 97 8.20 -1.21 21.59
N ASP A 98 7.64 -1.38 22.79
CA ASP A 98 7.76 -0.38 23.86
C ASP A 98 9.15 -0.38 24.51
N LYS A 99 9.39 0.59 25.42
CA LYS A 99 10.67 0.71 26.16
C LYS A 99 11.01 -0.53 27.00
N ALA A 100 10.01 -1.30 27.43
CA ALA A 100 10.21 -2.53 28.18
C ALA A 100 10.52 -3.75 27.27
N GLY A 101 10.51 -3.55 25.95
CA GLY A 101 10.74 -4.57 24.95
C GLY A 101 9.51 -5.43 24.64
N LYS A 102 8.33 -5.06 25.14
CA LYS A 102 7.07 -5.75 24.83
C LYS A 102 6.69 -5.42 23.40
N ALA A 103 6.47 -6.48 22.61
CA ALA A 103 6.08 -6.40 21.22
C ALA A 103 4.55 -6.49 21.06
N SER A 104 3.99 -5.68 20.16
CA SER A 104 2.61 -5.77 19.69
C SER A 104 2.57 -5.60 18.17
N LEU A 105 1.54 -6.16 17.53
CA LEU A 105 1.36 -6.04 16.10
C LEU A 105 0.96 -4.60 15.78
N ALA A 106 1.69 -3.94 14.88
CA ALA A 106 1.29 -2.64 14.34
C ALA A 106 0.50 -2.80 13.03
N GLY A 107 0.76 -3.88 12.28
CA GLY A 107 -0.03 -4.25 11.11
C GLY A 107 0.79 -5.09 10.14
N PHE A 108 0.18 -5.44 9.01
CA PHE A 108 0.85 -6.12 7.92
C PHE A 108 0.32 -5.68 6.56
N ALA A 109 1.13 -5.87 5.54
CA ALA A 109 0.82 -5.59 4.15
C ALA A 109 1.28 -6.75 3.26
N GLU A 110 0.57 -6.99 2.16
CA GLU A 110 0.86 -8.08 1.24
C GLU A 110 0.84 -7.59 -0.20
N SER A 111 1.66 -8.24 -1.03
CA SER A 111 1.66 -7.99 -2.46
C SER A 111 1.91 -9.28 -3.24
N SER A 112 1.23 -9.41 -4.37
CA SER A 112 1.48 -10.45 -5.37
C SER A 112 2.73 -10.18 -6.20
N GLY A 113 3.18 -8.92 -6.29
CA GLY A 113 4.36 -8.49 -7.03
C GLY A 113 5.47 -8.04 -6.08
N SER A 114 5.71 -6.73 -6.01
CA SER A 114 6.71 -6.14 -5.13
C SER A 114 6.07 -5.50 -3.89
N ILE A 115 6.85 -5.48 -2.80
CA ILE A 115 6.57 -4.67 -1.61
C ILE A 115 7.88 -4.04 -1.14
N GLY A 116 7.84 -2.77 -0.78
CA GLY A 116 8.99 -1.96 -0.34
C GLY A 116 9.38 -2.21 1.12
N ALA A 117 10.39 -1.47 1.57
CA ALA A 117 10.60 -1.25 3.00
C ALA A 117 9.58 -0.21 3.50
N PRO A 118 9.29 -0.17 4.81
CA PRO A 118 8.42 0.84 5.37
C PRO A 118 9.18 2.16 5.57
N ASP A 119 8.54 3.28 5.23
CA ASP A 119 9.06 4.63 5.41
C ASP A 119 8.19 5.42 6.40
N LEU A 120 8.84 6.12 7.34
CA LEU A 120 8.18 7.07 8.22
C LEU A 120 8.01 8.39 7.47
N VAL A 121 6.83 8.60 6.90
CA VAL A 121 6.52 9.75 6.03
C VAL A 121 5.93 10.93 6.79
N VAL A 122 5.34 10.70 7.96
CA VAL A 122 4.91 11.76 8.88
C VAL A 122 5.28 11.36 10.31
N ASP A 123 5.92 12.28 11.03
CA ASP A 123 6.23 12.17 12.46
C ASP A 123 6.14 13.56 13.10
N ASN A 124 4.95 13.93 13.57
CA ASN A 124 4.70 15.25 14.18
C ASN A 124 3.94 15.10 15.50
N ASP A 125 3.50 16.19 16.15
CA ASP A 125 2.82 16.09 17.45
C ASP A 125 1.41 15.48 17.38
N GLN A 126 0.81 15.39 16.20
CA GLN A 126 -0.56 14.90 16.02
C GLN A 126 -0.60 13.42 15.68
N ARG A 127 0.24 12.97 14.75
CA ARG A 127 0.17 11.61 14.19
C ARG A 127 1.51 11.13 13.64
N GLN A 128 1.58 9.82 13.45
CA GLN A 128 2.64 9.14 12.72
C GLN A 128 2.04 8.37 11.54
N LEU A 129 2.69 8.46 10.38
CA LEU A 129 2.34 7.69 9.19
C LEU A 129 3.52 6.84 8.73
N ILE A 130 3.26 5.55 8.56
CA ILE A 130 4.17 4.60 7.91
C ILE A 130 3.59 4.20 6.57
N TYR A 131 4.33 4.51 5.51
CA TYR A 131 3.99 4.11 4.16
C TYR A 131 4.81 2.90 3.75
N VAL A 132 4.17 1.97 3.03
CA VAL A 132 4.81 0.80 2.43
C VAL A 132 4.42 0.77 0.96
N GLY A 133 5.38 1.07 0.10
CA GLY A 133 5.20 1.00 -1.35
C GLY A 133 4.91 -0.42 -1.83
N GLY A 134 4.02 -0.62 -2.78
CA GLY A 134 3.73 -1.96 -3.30
C GLY A 134 3.14 -1.99 -4.71
N THR A 135 3.49 -3.02 -5.49
CA THR A 135 2.89 -3.25 -6.81
C THR A 135 2.39 -4.67 -6.96
N PRO A 136 1.18 -4.91 -7.49
CA PRO A 136 0.72 -6.25 -7.78
C PRO A 136 1.51 -6.87 -8.94
N ALA A 137 1.48 -8.19 -9.06
CA ALA A 137 2.03 -8.87 -10.22
C ALA A 137 1.17 -8.58 -11.47
N GLY A 138 1.81 -8.54 -12.64
CA GLY A 138 1.15 -8.32 -13.94
C GLY A 138 1.22 -6.87 -14.42
N SER A 139 0.72 -6.63 -15.64
CA SER A 139 0.75 -5.31 -16.31
C SER A 139 -0.45 -4.41 -15.98
N GLY A 140 -1.29 -4.82 -15.03
CA GLY A 140 -2.60 -4.24 -14.78
C GLY A 140 -2.61 -2.80 -14.27
N GLY A 141 -1.47 -2.26 -13.82
CA GLY A 141 -1.34 -0.87 -13.41
C GLY A 141 -2.18 -0.53 -12.19
N GLY A 142 -1.79 -1.05 -11.03
CA GLY A 142 -2.47 -0.80 -9.76
C GLY A 142 -1.48 -0.74 -8.59
N ASN A 143 -2.04 -0.44 -7.42
CA ASN A 143 -1.30 -0.24 -6.18
C ASN A 143 -1.49 -1.44 -5.26
N ALA A 144 -0.41 -1.89 -4.61
CA ALA A 144 -0.45 -2.84 -3.50
C ALA A 144 0.09 -2.18 -2.21
N ASP A 145 0.00 -0.86 -2.18
CA ASP A 145 0.49 0.00 -1.12
C ASP A 145 -0.26 -0.22 0.20
N ALA A 146 0.40 0.12 1.30
CA ALA A 146 -0.22 0.18 2.61
C ALA A 146 0.21 1.44 3.35
N LEU A 147 -0.74 2.01 4.07
CA LEU A 147 -0.51 3.14 4.96
C LEU A 147 -0.97 2.72 6.36
N PHE A 148 -0.10 2.93 7.35
CA PHE A 148 -0.41 2.70 8.75
C PHE A 148 -0.32 4.02 9.50
N MET A 149 -1.25 4.24 10.42
CA MET A 149 -1.35 5.45 11.19
C MET A 149 -1.40 5.15 12.68
N SER A 150 -0.75 6.01 13.47
CA SER A 150 -0.98 6.11 14.91
C SER A 150 -1.18 7.57 15.28
N GLU A 151 -2.31 7.87 15.90
CA GLU A 151 -2.58 9.18 16.49
C GLU A 151 -1.79 9.33 17.80
N THR A 152 -1.39 10.55 18.15
CA THR A 152 -0.73 10.84 19.42
C THR A 152 -1.73 10.83 20.58
N ALA A 153 -2.94 11.34 20.34
CA ALA A 153 -3.98 11.43 21.36
C ALA A 153 -4.48 10.05 21.83
N GLU A 154 -4.54 9.08 20.91
CA GLU A 154 -4.89 7.69 21.17
C GLU A 154 -3.84 6.77 20.53
N PRO A 155 -2.72 6.53 21.23
CA PRO A 155 -1.62 5.73 20.69
C PRO A 155 -2.07 4.31 20.36
N GLY A 156 -1.95 3.95 19.09
CA GLY A 156 -2.38 2.66 18.55
C GLY A 156 -2.22 2.65 17.05
N TRP A 157 -1.53 1.63 16.54
CA TRP A 157 -1.36 1.47 15.11
C TRP A 157 -2.60 0.87 14.48
N ARG A 158 -3.03 1.47 13.38
CA ARG A 158 -4.11 0.96 12.53
C ARG A 158 -3.74 1.15 11.07
N ARG A 159 -4.32 0.31 10.21
CA ARG A 159 -4.20 0.47 8.76
C ARG A 159 -5.20 1.52 8.28
N VAL A 160 -4.79 2.30 7.28
CA VAL A 160 -5.70 3.15 6.49
C VAL A 160 -6.10 2.36 5.24
N ASP A 161 -7.40 2.27 5.01
CA ASP A 161 -8.01 1.66 3.84
C ASP A 161 -7.76 2.54 2.62
N LEU A 162 -7.07 1.96 1.64
CA LEU A 162 -6.76 2.56 0.35
C LEU A 162 -7.63 1.97 -0.77
N SER A 163 -8.47 0.96 -0.51
CA SER A 163 -9.04 0.08 -1.53
C SER A 163 -9.89 0.78 -2.59
N ASP A 164 -10.59 1.86 -2.23
CA ASP A 164 -11.51 2.57 -3.12
C ASP A 164 -10.91 3.85 -3.72
N TRP A 165 -9.62 4.15 -3.49
CA TRP A 165 -8.98 5.39 -3.95
C TRP A 165 -9.17 5.62 -5.47
N SER A 166 -8.99 4.56 -6.27
CA SER A 166 -9.09 4.64 -7.72
C SER A 166 -10.54 4.84 -8.19
N GLU A 167 -11.51 4.29 -7.46
CA GLU A 167 -12.93 4.49 -7.75
C GLU A 167 -13.35 5.92 -7.39
N GLN A 168 -12.93 6.41 -6.21
CA GLN A 168 -13.12 7.81 -5.80
C GLN A 168 -12.54 8.76 -6.86
N GLY A 169 -11.27 8.58 -7.21
CA GLY A 169 -10.58 9.45 -8.16
C GLY A 169 -11.16 9.38 -9.57
N GLY A 170 -11.57 8.19 -10.03
CA GLY A 170 -12.24 8.02 -11.33
C GLY A 170 -13.56 8.80 -11.42
N LYS A 171 -14.35 8.85 -10.34
CA LYS A 171 -15.60 9.64 -10.29
C LYS A 171 -15.38 11.15 -10.33
N MET A 172 -14.18 11.62 -10.00
CA MET A 172 -13.82 13.04 -10.04
C MET A 172 -13.34 13.49 -11.42
N LEU A 173 -13.07 12.56 -12.34
CA LEU A 173 -12.63 12.88 -13.70
C LEU A 173 -13.82 13.23 -14.61
N PRO A 174 -13.59 14.05 -15.67
CA PRO A 174 -14.61 14.28 -16.68
C PRO A 174 -15.02 12.98 -17.41
N THR A 175 -16.24 12.95 -17.93
CA THR A 175 -16.72 11.85 -18.78
C THR A 175 -15.74 11.55 -19.92
N GLY A 176 -15.50 10.27 -20.19
CA GLY A 176 -14.56 9.82 -21.23
C GLY A 176 -13.11 9.66 -20.75
N TYR A 177 -12.83 9.91 -19.46
CA TYR A 177 -11.53 9.71 -18.83
C TYR A 177 -11.62 8.72 -17.66
N TRP A 178 -10.56 7.95 -17.42
CA TRP A 178 -10.45 7.06 -16.27
C TRP A 178 -9.00 6.90 -15.81
N LEU A 179 -8.80 6.55 -14.54
CA LEU A 179 -7.47 6.28 -14.00
C LEU A 179 -6.90 4.99 -14.57
N ARG A 180 -5.61 5.01 -14.94
CA ARG A 180 -4.92 3.84 -15.51
C ARG A 180 -3.45 3.85 -15.11
N GLY A 181 -3.02 2.83 -14.39
CA GLY A 181 -1.66 2.75 -13.87
C GLY A 181 -1.63 2.91 -12.35
N PRO A 182 -0.47 2.64 -11.72
CA PRO A 182 -0.32 2.89 -10.31
C PRO A 182 -0.41 4.40 -10.03
N ALA A 183 -1.06 4.77 -8.92
CA ALA A 183 -0.82 6.06 -8.31
C ALA A 183 0.58 6.12 -7.70
N GLU A 184 1.16 7.29 -7.77
CA GLU A 184 2.29 7.71 -6.95
C GLU A 184 1.74 8.47 -5.75
N PHE A 185 1.84 7.88 -4.56
CA PHE A 185 1.42 8.52 -3.31
C PHE A 185 2.57 9.27 -2.65
N ALA A 186 2.34 10.53 -2.28
CA ALA A 186 3.22 11.37 -1.46
C ALA A 186 2.46 11.76 -0.18
N PHE A 187 2.50 10.87 0.82
CA PHE A 187 1.73 11.01 2.07
C PHE A 187 2.29 12.03 3.06
N ASP A 188 3.54 12.44 2.89
CA ASP A 188 4.14 13.59 3.57
C ASP A 188 3.46 14.91 3.17
N ASP A 189 3.18 15.06 1.87
CA ASP A 189 2.44 16.21 1.32
C ASP A 189 0.92 15.99 1.24
N MET A 190 0.44 14.79 1.62
CA MET A 190 -0.95 14.37 1.47
C MET A 190 -1.46 14.57 0.02
N THR A 191 -0.68 14.11 -0.95
CA THR A 191 -1.05 14.15 -2.37
C THR A 191 -0.86 12.80 -3.06
N ALA A 192 -1.55 12.62 -4.19
CA ALA A 192 -1.29 11.51 -5.11
C ALA A 192 -1.27 12.01 -6.55
N SER A 193 -0.52 11.36 -7.42
CA SER A 193 -0.65 11.54 -8.87
C SER A 193 -0.91 10.21 -9.55
N ALA A 194 -1.73 10.20 -10.60
CA ALA A 194 -2.07 8.99 -11.32
C ALA A 194 -2.29 9.26 -12.81
N PRO A 195 -1.75 8.41 -13.70
CA PRO A 195 -1.98 8.56 -15.13
C PRO A 195 -3.45 8.36 -15.48
N VAL A 196 -3.90 9.10 -16.47
CA VAL A 196 -5.29 9.11 -16.94
C VAL A 196 -5.34 8.58 -18.36
N ALA A 197 -6.17 7.57 -18.60
CA ALA A 197 -6.55 7.15 -19.93
C ALA A 197 -7.79 7.92 -20.40
N ARG A 198 -7.97 7.99 -21.72
CA ARG A 198 -9.15 8.59 -22.35
C ARG A 198 -9.77 7.64 -23.36
N GLU A 199 -11.00 7.95 -23.76
CA GLU A 199 -11.69 7.21 -24.82
C GLU A 199 -10.82 7.14 -26.10
N GLY A 200 -10.72 5.94 -26.68
CA GLY A 200 -9.85 5.66 -27.82
C GLY A 200 -8.37 5.36 -27.46
N ASP A 201 -7.99 5.38 -26.18
CA ASP A 201 -6.73 4.78 -25.75
C ASP A 201 -6.79 3.26 -25.78
N GLY A 202 -5.68 2.64 -26.18
CA GLY A 202 -5.49 1.21 -26.01
C GLY A 202 -5.19 0.86 -24.55
N ASP A 203 -5.48 -0.39 -24.17
CA ASP A 203 -5.38 -0.83 -22.77
C ASP A 203 -3.99 -0.67 -22.12
N CYS A 204 -2.91 -0.57 -22.91
CA CYS A 204 -1.55 -0.60 -22.41
C CYS A 204 -0.92 0.76 -22.07
N CYS A 205 -1.40 1.88 -22.63
CA CYS A 205 -0.72 3.17 -22.51
C CYS A 205 -1.71 4.34 -22.36
N PRO A 206 -1.87 4.92 -21.15
CA PRO A 206 -2.72 6.09 -20.95
C PRO A 206 -2.15 7.31 -21.68
N ARG A 207 -2.98 7.97 -22.49
CA ARG A 207 -2.65 9.23 -23.20
C ARG A 207 -3.67 10.33 -22.88
N GLY A 208 -4.47 10.15 -21.84
CA GLY A 208 -5.44 11.13 -21.35
C GLY A 208 -4.79 12.26 -20.54
N GLY A 209 -3.59 12.05 -19.99
CA GLY A 209 -2.85 13.04 -19.20
C GLY A 209 -2.52 12.53 -17.80
N ASN A 210 -2.42 13.46 -16.84
CA ASN A 210 -2.15 13.13 -15.44
C ASN A 210 -3.17 13.82 -14.53
N ALA A 211 -3.62 13.12 -13.49
CA ALA A 211 -4.45 13.69 -12.43
C ALA A 211 -3.65 13.80 -11.14
N LEU A 212 -3.71 14.97 -10.50
CA LEU A 212 -3.18 15.21 -9.16
C LEU A 212 -4.33 15.30 -8.18
N PHE A 213 -4.23 14.58 -7.07
CA PHE A 213 -5.22 14.53 -6.02
C PHE A 213 -4.67 15.10 -4.72
N ASP A 214 -5.50 15.84 -4.00
CA ASP A 214 -5.28 16.11 -2.59
C ASP A 214 -5.94 15.02 -1.76
N LEU A 215 -5.25 14.56 -0.74
CA LEU A 215 -5.64 13.45 0.10
C LEU A 215 -6.00 13.94 1.50
N ASP A 216 -6.90 13.22 2.14
CA ASP A 216 -7.22 13.35 3.56
C ASP A 216 -7.43 11.96 4.16
N ILE A 217 -7.35 11.84 5.49
CA ILE A 217 -7.64 10.59 6.20
C ILE A 217 -8.85 10.85 7.10
N GLN A 218 -9.97 10.20 6.79
CA GLN A 218 -11.20 10.31 7.57
C GLN A 218 -11.50 8.96 8.21
N GLY A 219 -11.39 8.91 9.54
CA GLY A 219 -11.44 7.63 10.25
C GLY A 219 -10.31 6.72 9.78
N ASP A 220 -10.65 5.52 9.32
CA ASP A 220 -9.73 4.52 8.81
C ASP A 220 -9.59 4.50 7.29
N ARG A 221 -10.04 5.55 6.58
CA ARG A 221 -10.09 5.55 5.12
C ARG A 221 -9.35 6.73 4.51
N LEU A 222 -8.72 6.49 3.36
CA LEU A 222 -8.18 7.55 2.51
C LEU A 222 -9.30 8.20 1.72
N MET A 223 -9.35 9.52 1.76
CA MET A 223 -10.33 10.33 1.05
C MET A 223 -9.64 11.23 0.02
N LEU A 224 -10.15 11.26 -1.20
CA LEU A 224 -9.72 12.22 -2.23
C LEU A 224 -10.59 13.48 -2.12
N THR A 225 -9.97 14.62 -1.81
CA THR A 225 -10.71 15.86 -1.50
C THR A 225 -10.73 16.86 -2.65
N ARG A 226 -9.72 16.83 -3.52
CA ARG A 226 -9.63 17.69 -4.70
C ARG A 226 -8.90 16.96 -5.82
N VAL A 227 -9.30 17.22 -7.07
CA VAL A 227 -8.57 16.80 -8.27
C VAL A 227 -8.12 18.01 -9.07
N ARG A 228 -6.90 17.95 -9.60
CA ARG A 228 -6.37 18.82 -10.63
C ARG A 228 -6.02 17.92 -11.81
N PHE A 229 -6.79 18.04 -12.88
CA PHE A 229 -6.58 17.23 -14.08
C PHE A 229 -5.91 18.05 -15.17
N GLN A 230 -4.78 17.55 -15.68
CA GLN A 230 -4.06 18.12 -16.80
C GLN A 230 -4.21 17.19 -18.02
N PRO A 231 -5.18 17.45 -18.92
CA PRO A 231 -5.37 16.61 -20.08
C PRO A 231 -4.20 16.73 -21.05
N MET A 232 -3.75 15.60 -21.59
CA MET A 232 -2.75 15.60 -22.65
C MET A 232 -3.39 15.95 -23.99
N GLN A 233 -2.97 17.07 -24.57
CA GLN A 233 -3.37 17.47 -25.92
C GLN A 233 -2.33 16.97 -26.93
N PRO A 234 -2.73 16.24 -27.99
CA PRO A 234 -1.82 15.94 -29.09
C PRO A 234 -1.38 17.26 -29.73
N LEU A 235 -0.08 17.45 -29.98
CA LEU A 235 0.45 18.67 -30.61
C LEU A 235 0.06 18.83 -32.09
N GLY A 236 -0.76 17.95 -32.65
CA GLY A 236 -1.28 18.02 -34.02
C GLY A 236 -0.22 17.87 -35.13
N ARG A 237 1.06 17.75 -34.76
CA ARG A 237 2.20 17.52 -35.66
C ARG A 237 3.14 16.48 -35.05
N ASP A 238 3.67 15.61 -35.89
CA ASP A 238 4.78 14.75 -35.50
C ASP A 238 6.02 15.61 -35.30
N ILE A 239 6.71 15.44 -34.18
CA ILE A 239 8.01 16.06 -33.93
C ILE A 239 9.05 14.97 -34.07
N GLU A 240 9.73 14.96 -35.21
CA GLU A 240 10.83 14.05 -35.46
C GLU A 240 12.13 14.72 -34.98
N VAL A 241 12.70 14.20 -33.89
CA VAL A 241 13.99 14.67 -33.37
C VAL A 241 15.05 13.63 -33.70
N THR A 242 16.01 13.99 -34.55
CA THR A 242 17.18 13.16 -34.79
C THR A 242 18.14 13.35 -33.61
N ALA A 243 18.55 12.26 -32.97
CA ALA A 243 19.49 12.29 -31.86
C ALA A 243 20.77 13.05 -32.26
N GLY A 244 20.97 14.24 -31.70
CA GLY A 244 22.16 15.07 -31.96
C GLY A 244 21.90 16.53 -32.34
N THR A 245 20.67 16.91 -32.67
CA THR A 245 20.35 18.32 -32.98
C THR A 245 18.92 18.65 -32.56
N LEU A 246 18.80 19.42 -31.47
CA LEU A 246 17.66 20.27 -31.19
C LEU A 246 18.00 21.63 -31.83
N GLU A 247 17.33 21.97 -32.93
CA GLU A 247 17.27 23.35 -33.42
C GLU A 247 15.90 23.92 -33.04
N ASP A 248 15.91 25.08 -32.37
CA ASP A 248 14.74 25.78 -31.83
C ASP A 248 13.75 26.27 -32.90
#